data_AF-A0A0R2QPV7-F1
#
_entry.id   AF-A0A0R2QPV7-F1
#
_cell.length_a   1.000
_cell.length_b   1.000
_cell.length_c   1.000
_cell.angle_alpha   90.00
_cell.angle_beta   90.00
_cell.angle_gamma   90.00
#
_symmetry.space_group_name_H-M   'P 1'
#
loop_
_entity.id
_entity.type
_entity.pdbx_description
1 polymer ?
#
loop_
_entity_poly.entity_id
_entity_poly.type
_entity_poly.pdbx_seq_one_letter_code
_entity_poly.pdbx_strand_id
1 'polypeptide(L)' 'QDKQNYFWSAEEVKTNLSTILMRAITEVADKAKDEKLTWREAANMIGVARVAQAHRLRGLYP' A
#
# COMPACT_ATOMS: atom_id res chain seq x y z
N GLN A 1 -11.54 8.81 10.34
CA GLN A 1 -12.85 9.47 10.44
C GLN A 1 -13.09 9.87 11.89
N ASP A 2 -12.90 8.96 12.85
CA ASP A 2 -13.08 9.25 14.30
C ASP A 2 -12.13 10.31 14.89
N LYS A 3 -10.90 10.44 14.37
CA LYS A 3 -9.93 11.42 14.92
C LYS A 3 -10.25 12.89 14.63
N GLN A 4 -11.19 13.19 13.73
CA GLN A 4 -11.55 14.56 13.36
C GLN A 4 -13.08 14.81 13.36
N ASN A 5 -13.90 13.84 13.81
CA ASN A 5 -15.38 13.91 13.74
C ASN A 5 -15.93 14.35 12.37
N TYR A 6 -15.20 14.04 11.29
CA TYR A 6 -15.62 14.31 9.92
C TYR A 6 -15.95 12.99 9.23
N PHE A 7 -17.24 12.83 8.88
CA PHE A 7 -17.74 11.67 8.16
C PHE A 7 -17.71 11.95 6.66
N TRP A 8 -17.16 11.01 5.91
CA TRP A 8 -17.16 11.07 4.46
C TRP A 8 -18.51 10.63 3.91
N SER A 9 -18.92 11.26 2.82
CA SER A 9 -19.99 10.74 1.98
C SER A 9 -19.58 9.39 1.36
N ALA A 10 -20.56 8.60 0.93
CA ALA A 10 -20.30 7.34 0.23
C ALA A 10 -19.46 7.55 -1.04
N GLU A 11 -19.64 8.67 -1.73
CA GLU A 11 -18.89 8.99 -2.95
C GLU A 11 -17.41 9.30 -2.65
N GLU A 12 -17.14 10.05 -1.57
CA GLU A 12 -15.77 10.29 -1.10
C GLU A 12 -15.08 8.98 -0.70
N VAL A 13 -15.78 8.08 0.00
CA VAL A 13 -15.24 6.76 0.36
C VAL A 13 -14.88 5.96 -0.90
N LYS A 14 -15.79 5.90 -1.88
CA LYS A 14 -15.59 5.15 -3.13
C LYS A 14 -14.43 5.72 -3.95
N THR A 15 -14.34 7.04 -4.05
CA THR A 15 -13.26 7.73 -4.76
C THR A 15 -11.91 7.42 -4.12
N ASN A 16 -11.80 7.61 -2.80
CA ASN A 16 -10.56 7.34 -2.06
C ASN A 16 -10.15 5.88 -2.15
N LEU A 17 -11.10 4.94 -2.04
CA LEU A 17 -10.84 3.52 -2.21
C LEU A 17 -10.28 3.21 -3.59
N SER A 18 -10.92 3.74 -4.64
CA SER A 18 -10.50 3.53 -6.02
C SER A 18 -9.09 4.06 -6.26
N THR A 19 -8.77 5.25 -5.75
CA THR A 19 -7.42 5.83 -5.83
C THR A 19 -6.37 4.96 -5.14
N ILE A 20 -6.66 4.46 -3.94
CA ILE A 20 -5.72 3.62 -3.18
C ILE A 20 -5.48 2.30 -3.91
N LEU A 21 -6.55 1.65 -4.39
CA LEU A 21 -6.46 0.37 -5.08
C LEU A 21 -5.75 0.49 -6.43
N MET A 22 -6.04 1.52 -7.22
CA MET A 22 -5.37 1.76 -8.50
C MET A 22 -3.87 1.98 -8.32
N ARG A 23 -3.47 2.77 -7.32
CA ARG A 23 -2.04 2.92 -7.01
C ARG A 23 -1.40 1.60 -6.61
N ALA A 24 -2.06 0.82 -5.75
CA ALA A 24 -1.52 -0.44 -5.27
C ALA A 24 -1.36 -1.47 -6.40
N ILE A 25 -2.33 -1.58 -7.31
CA ILE A 25 -2.26 -2.56 -8.40
C ILE A 25 -1.24 -2.18 -9.46
N THR A 26 -1.06 -0.88 -9.75
CA THR A 26 0.00 -0.40 -10.65
C THR A 26 1.38 -0.78 -10.12
N GLU A 27 1.66 -0.54 -8.83
CA GLU A 27 2.94 -0.89 -8.22
C GLU A 27 3.23 -2.41 -8.25
N VAL A 28 2.20 -3.24 -8.04
CA VAL A 28 2.31 -4.70 -8.18
C VAL A 28 2.63 -5.09 -9.63
N ALA A 29 1.92 -4.49 -10.60
CA ALA A 29 2.10 -4.79 -12.01
C ALA A 29 3.51 -4.39 -12.50
N ASP A 30 3.98 -3.21 -12.10
CA ASP A 30 5.30 -2.71 -12.46
C ASP A 30 6.40 -3.61 -11.88
N LYS A 31 6.33 -3.93 -10.57
CA LYS A 31 7.32 -4.82 -9.94
C LYS A 31 7.29 -6.23 -10.54
N ALA A 32 6.10 -6.78 -10.81
CA ALA A 32 5.97 -8.09 -11.43
C ALA A 32 6.61 -8.12 -12.83
N LYS A 33 6.44 -7.05 -13.62
CA LYS A 33 7.03 -6.91 -14.94
C LYS A 33 8.55 -6.76 -14.88
N ASP A 34 9.04 -5.86 -14.04
CA ASP A 34 10.46 -5.50 -13.95
C ASP A 34 11.31 -6.67 -13.45
N GLU A 35 10.80 -7.42 -12.48
CA GLU A 35 11.52 -8.54 -11.84
C GLU A 35 11.06 -9.92 -12.35
N LYS A 36 10.16 -9.96 -13.34
CA LYS A 36 9.60 -11.20 -13.93
C LYS A 36 8.98 -12.14 -12.88
N LEU A 37 8.19 -11.57 -11.98
CA LEU A 37 7.53 -12.28 -10.89
C LEU A 37 6.06 -12.54 -11.20
N THR A 38 5.46 -13.47 -10.47
CA THR A 38 3.99 -13.52 -10.38
C THR A 38 3.48 -12.31 -9.60
N TRP A 39 2.23 -11.91 -9.85
CA TRP A 39 1.60 -10.80 -9.12
C TRP A 39 1.53 -11.05 -7.62
N ARG A 40 1.34 -12.32 -7.22
CA ARG A 40 1.31 -12.73 -5.81
C ARG A 40 2.66 -12.51 -5.14
N GLU A 41 3.76 -12.89 -5.78
CA GLU A 41 5.12 -12.67 -5.27
C GLU A 41 5.43 -11.19 -5.17
N ALA A 42 5.15 -10.42 -6.22
CA ALA A 42 5.36 -8.97 -6.23
C ALA A 42 4.61 -8.27 -5.09
N ALA A 43 3.33 -8.61 -4.88
CA ALA A 43 2.53 -8.06 -3.79
C ALA A 43 3.10 -8.39 -2.40
N ASN A 44 3.51 -9.63 -2.17
CA ASN A 44 4.14 -10.05 -0.92
C ASN A 44 5.47 -9.30 -0.68
N MET A 45 6.30 -9.17 -1.71
CA MET A 45 7.58 -8.45 -1.61
C MET A 45 7.39 -6.97 -1.29
N ILE A 46 6.41 -6.28 -1.91
CA ILE A 46 6.07 -4.88 -1.59
C ILE A 46 5.65 -4.76 -0.12
N GLY A 47 4.77 -5.66 0.35
CA GLY A 47 4.30 -5.66 1.74
C GLY A 47 5.44 -5.81 2.75
N VAL A 48 6.31 -6.80 2.55
CA VAL A 48 7.47 -7.04 3.43
C VAL A 48 8.47 -5.89 3.38
N ALA A 49 8.77 -5.37 2.19
CA ALA A 49 9.73 -4.28 2.01
C ALA A 49 9.32 -3.01 2.77
N ARG A 50 8.04 -2.65 2.75
CA ARG A 50 7.52 -1.48 3.47
C ARG A 50 7.70 -1.59 4.98
N VAL A 51 7.37 -2.75 5.56
CA VAL A 51 7.53 -2.99 7.00
C VAL A 51 9.00 -3.00 7.38
N ALA A 52 9.84 -3.68 6.58
CA ALA A 52 11.28 -3.72 6.80
C ALA A 52 11.90 -2.30 6.74
N GLN A 53 11.49 -1.47 5.77
CA GLN A 53 11.96 -0.09 5.67
C GLN A 53 11.52 0.76 6.86
N ALA A 54 10.27 0.62 7.31
CA ALA A 54 9.77 1.32 8.49
C ALA A 54 10.57 0.94 9.76
N HIS A 55 10.90 -0.35 9.94
CA HIS A 55 11.76 -0.80 11.03
C HIS A 55 13.18 -0.26 10.92
N ARG A 56 13.80 -0.30 9.73
CA ARG A 56 15.15 0.27 9.52
C ARG A 56 15.21 1.77 9.84
N LEU A 57 14.19 2.54 9.43
CA LEU A 57 14.13 3.98 9.68
C LEU A 57 13.95 4.32 11.17
N ARG A 58 13.15 3.52 11.90
CA ARG A 58 12.94 3.71 13.34
C ARG A 58 14.14 3.25 14.18
N GLY A 59 14.99 2.40 13.62
CA GLY A 59 16.07 1.74 14.35
C GLY A 59 15.55 0.60 15.24
N LEU A 60 16.49 -0.18 15.77
CA LEU A 60 16.22 -1.15 16.83
C LEU A 60 16.40 -0.44 18.17
N TYR A 61 15.29 -0.12 18.82
CA TYR A 61 15.26 0.37 20.20
C TYR A 61 14.50 -0.66 21.05
N PRO A 62 14.93 -0.96 22.30
CA PRO A 62 14.14 -1.76 23.22
C PRO A 62 12.74 -1.19 23.46
#